data_AF-A0A7W0MSR4-F1
#
_entry.id   AF-A0A7W0MSR4-F1
#
_cell.length_a   1.000
_cell.length_b   1.000
_cell.length_c   1.000
_cell.angle_alpha   90.00
_cell.angle_beta   90.00
_cell.angle_gamma   90.00
#
_symmetry.space_group_name_H-M   'P 1'
#
loop_
_entity.id
_entity.type
_entity.pdbx_description
1 polymer ?
#
loop_
_entity_poly.entity_id
_entity_poly.type
_entity_poly.pdbx_seq_one_letter_code
_entity_poly.pdbx_strand_id
1 'polypeptide(L)'
;MARLKLPAPPLPSALRPRPKRPGTGNGNGNGKPSSAAKGVVDAGISAVDWVDERTSLSGGARWMMFRKVPKGTNWFYTLGSATMFAFLSQAVTGVFLAMYYDPSPTRAYESTRFLTNEVFLGEFVRGMHKWGSTVMVVLVFLHMGRTFFFGAYKYPRELNWVIGVVLLILTMAMGFTGYLLPFDQRSYWATIVGVAINGTGPLVGPYLSDFLRAGPDFGATTLSRFYALHMLVVPGLIAALIGAHLYLVARLGTTAPPWLKADKSPELRKDRT
;
A
#
# COMPACT_ATOMS: atom_id res chain seq x y z
N MET A 1 -0.07 -33.01 2.75
CA MET A 1 -0.38 -31.58 2.94
C MET A 1 -1.84 -31.33 2.59
N ALA A 2 -2.67 -30.95 3.55
CA ALA A 2 -4.09 -30.72 3.32
C ALA A 2 -4.31 -29.44 2.48
N ARG A 3 -4.92 -29.57 1.30
CA ARG A 3 -5.35 -28.41 0.49
C ARG A 3 -6.39 -27.63 1.29
N LEU A 4 -6.05 -26.40 1.69
CA LEU A 4 -6.99 -25.46 2.31
C LEU A 4 -8.09 -25.12 1.28
N LYS A 5 -9.24 -25.80 1.35
CA LYS A 5 -10.42 -25.50 0.52
C LYS A 5 -11.09 -24.23 1.06
N LEU A 6 -10.63 -23.07 0.60
CA LEU A 6 -11.36 -21.82 0.82
C LEU A 6 -12.64 -21.83 -0.06
N PRO A 7 -13.83 -21.54 0.50
CA PRO A 7 -15.05 -21.48 -0.28
C PRO A 7 -14.97 -20.32 -1.29
N ALA A 8 -15.20 -20.62 -2.57
CA ALA A 8 -15.21 -19.61 -3.62
C ALA A 8 -16.38 -18.63 -3.39
N PRO A 9 -16.15 -17.31 -3.47
CA PRO A 9 -17.23 -16.34 -3.36
C PRO A 9 -18.23 -16.51 -4.51
N PRO A 10 -19.53 -16.27 -4.28
CA PRO A 10 -20.54 -16.44 -5.31
C PRO A 10 -20.35 -15.42 -6.44
N LEU A 11 -20.26 -15.90 -7.67
CA LEU A 11 -20.15 -15.06 -8.86
C LEU A 11 -21.41 -14.20 -9.04
N PRO A 12 -21.26 -12.88 -9.33
CA PRO A 12 -22.35 -12.05 -9.82
C PRO A 12 -23.04 -12.72 -11.00
N SER A 13 -24.37 -12.59 -11.11
CA SER A 13 -25.17 -13.24 -12.17
C SER A 13 -24.63 -12.98 -13.59
N ALA A 14 -24.06 -11.80 -13.82
CA ALA A 14 -23.45 -11.41 -15.10
C ALA A 14 -22.14 -12.14 -15.44
N LEU A 15 -21.42 -12.67 -14.44
CA LEU A 15 -20.11 -13.34 -14.61
C LEU A 15 -20.17 -14.85 -14.40
N ARG A 16 -21.37 -15.40 -14.20
CA ARG A 16 -21.55 -16.86 -14.16
C ARG A 16 -21.33 -17.40 -15.58
N PRO A 17 -20.47 -18.40 -15.77
CA PRO A 17 -20.35 -19.05 -17.07
C PRO A 17 -21.73 -19.55 -17.49
N ARG A 18 -22.18 -19.15 -18.69
CA ARG A 18 -23.46 -19.64 -19.22
C ARG A 18 -23.40 -21.17 -19.29
N PRO A 19 -24.45 -21.88 -18.87
CA PRO A 19 -24.49 -23.33 -19.05
C PRO A 19 -24.26 -23.63 -20.54
N LYS A 20 -23.36 -24.57 -20.83
CA LYS A 20 -23.13 -25.02 -22.21
C LYS A 20 -24.48 -25.45 -22.79
N ARG A 21 -24.87 -24.87 -23.93
CA ARG A 21 -26.08 -25.27 -24.65
C ARG A 21 -25.92 -26.74 -25.05
N PRO A 22 -26.92 -27.60 -24.79
CA PRO A 22 -26.95 -28.94 -25.35
C PRO A 22 -26.86 -28.83 -26.89
N GLY A 23 -25.88 -29.50 -27.49
CA GLY A 23 -25.72 -29.58 -28.95
C GLY A 23 -24.53 -28.83 -29.57
N THR A 24 -23.71 -28.10 -28.82
CA THR A 24 -22.41 -27.61 -29.37
C THR A 24 -21.34 -28.69 -29.25
N GLY A 25 -21.59 -29.83 -29.88
CA GLY A 25 -20.58 -30.82 -30.23
C GLY A 25 -20.38 -30.75 -31.74
N ASN A 26 -19.14 -30.49 -32.16
CA ASN A 26 -18.60 -30.75 -33.49
C ASN A 26 -19.52 -30.43 -34.69
N GLY A 27 -19.50 -29.17 -35.14
CA GLY A 27 -20.17 -28.75 -36.37
C GLY A 27 -19.25 -27.89 -37.22
N ASN A 28 -18.66 -28.51 -38.25
CA ASN A 28 -18.03 -27.83 -39.37
C ASN A 28 -19.06 -26.89 -40.03
N GLY A 29 -18.76 -25.59 -40.12
CA GLY A 29 -19.65 -24.61 -40.72
C GLY A 29 -18.95 -23.29 -41.00
N ASN A 30 -18.55 -23.12 -42.26
CA ASN A 30 -17.93 -21.92 -42.83
C ASN A 30 -18.77 -20.65 -42.61
N GLY A 31 -18.09 -19.58 -42.19
CA GLY A 31 -18.61 -18.21 -42.17
C GLY A 31 -17.59 -17.24 -41.57
N LYS A 32 -16.73 -16.65 -42.42
CA LYS A 32 -15.81 -15.56 -42.05
C LYS A 32 -16.60 -14.25 -41.85
N PRO A 33 -16.23 -13.38 -40.88
CA PRO A 33 -15.15 -12.41 -41.15
C PRO A 33 -14.09 -12.25 -40.03
N SER A 34 -12.88 -11.89 -40.45
CA SER A 34 -11.65 -11.54 -39.70
C SER A 34 -11.02 -12.65 -38.81
N SER A 35 -10.33 -13.60 -39.45
CA SER A 35 -9.59 -14.69 -38.78
C SER A 35 -8.38 -14.21 -37.96
N ALA A 36 -7.81 -13.05 -38.26
CA ALA A 36 -6.66 -12.51 -37.54
C ALA A 36 -7.05 -11.99 -36.15
N ALA A 37 -8.16 -11.24 -36.03
CA ALA A 37 -8.63 -10.72 -34.76
C ALA A 37 -9.08 -11.85 -33.81
N LYS A 38 -9.77 -12.87 -34.32
CA LYS A 38 -10.08 -14.09 -33.54
C LYS A 38 -8.82 -14.86 -33.15
N GLY A 39 -7.86 -15.04 -34.06
CA GLY A 39 -6.59 -15.70 -33.76
C GLY A 39 -5.75 -14.98 -32.69
N VAL A 40 -5.72 -13.64 -32.69
CA VAL A 40 -5.04 -12.84 -31.66
C VAL A 40 -5.76 -12.93 -30.32
N VAL A 41 -7.10 -12.91 -30.32
CA VAL A 41 -7.90 -13.11 -29.11
C VAL A 41 -7.74 -14.52 -28.55
N ASP A 42 -7.79 -15.55 -29.39
CA ASP A 42 -7.64 -16.95 -29.00
C ASP A 42 -6.21 -17.26 -28.53
N ALA A 43 -5.19 -16.67 -29.18
CA ALA A 43 -3.80 -16.76 -28.72
C ALA A 43 -3.60 -16.03 -27.38
N GLY A 44 -4.25 -14.87 -27.19
CA GLY A 44 -4.25 -14.16 -25.92
C GLY A 44 -4.91 -14.95 -24.79
N ILE A 45 -6.06 -15.59 -25.06
CA ILE A 45 -6.75 -16.48 -24.12
C ILE A 45 -5.88 -17.70 -23.79
N SER A 46 -5.26 -18.33 -24.79
CA SER A 46 -4.36 -19.47 -24.60
C SER A 46 -3.13 -19.11 -23.75
N ALA A 47 -2.54 -17.93 -23.97
CA ALA A 47 -1.43 -17.44 -23.15
C ALA A 47 -1.84 -17.16 -21.70
N VAL A 48 -3.02 -16.56 -21.49
CA VAL A 48 -3.58 -16.33 -20.15
C VAL A 48 -3.87 -17.64 -19.44
N ASP A 49 -4.49 -18.61 -20.13
CA ASP A 49 -4.79 -19.93 -19.57
C ASP A 49 -3.50 -20.70 -19.24
N TRP A 50 -2.48 -20.63 -20.08
CA TRP A 50 -1.17 -21.25 -19.83
C TRP A 50 -0.47 -20.68 -18.58
N VAL A 51 -0.57 -19.36 -18.37
CA VAL A 51 -0.04 -18.69 -17.17
C VAL A 51 -0.89 -19.06 -15.94
N ASP A 52 -2.22 -19.06 -16.07
CA ASP A 52 -3.11 -19.37 -14.96
C ASP A 52 -3.00 -20.83 -14.53
N GLU A 53 -2.80 -21.76 -15.46
CA GLU A 53 -2.54 -23.17 -15.15
C GLU A 53 -1.28 -23.33 -14.28
N ARG A 54 -0.22 -22.55 -14.55
CA ARG A 54 1.06 -22.61 -13.84
C ARG A 54 1.07 -21.86 -12.52
N THR A 55 0.33 -20.76 -12.45
CA THR A 55 0.40 -19.84 -11.31
C THR A 55 -0.83 -19.89 -10.42
N SER A 56 -1.96 -20.41 -10.94
CA SER A 56 -3.29 -20.38 -10.31
C SER A 56 -3.70 -18.98 -9.80
N LEU A 57 -3.13 -17.92 -10.38
CA LEU A 57 -3.29 -16.55 -9.90
C LEU A 57 -4.73 -16.06 -10.04
N SER A 58 -5.46 -16.52 -11.07
CA SER A 58 -6.84 -16.08 -11.32
C SER A 58 -7.77 -16.45 -10.17
N GLY A 59 -7.53 -17.59 -9.51
CA GLY A 59 -8.31 -18.03 -8.35
C GLY A 59 -8.15 -17.07 -7.16
N GLY A 60 -6.90 -16.70 -6.85
CA GLY A 60 -6.59 -15.73 -5.79
C GLY A 60 -7.12 -14.32 -6.09
N ALA A 61 -6.95 -13.87 -7.33
CA ALA A 61 -7.45 -12.56 -7.78
C ALA A 61 -9.00 -12.50 -7.73
N ARG A 62 -9.69 -13.54 -8.21
CA ARG A 62 -11.16 -13.63 -8.11
C ARG A 62 -11.63 -13.66 -6.66
N TRP A 63 -10.94 -14.39 -5.79
CA TRP A 63 -11.27 -14.43 -4.36
C TRP A 63 -11.16 -13.05 -3.72
N MET A 64 -10.11 -12.28 -4.06
CA MET A 64 -9.93 -10.92 -3.57
C MET A 64 -11.00 -9.96 -4.12
N MET A 65 -11.26 -9.98 -5.44
CA MET A 65 -12.16 -9.02 -6.09
C MET A 65 -13.64 -9.26 -5.78
N PHE A 66 -14.09 -10.52 -5.69
CA PHE A 66 -15.51 -10.86 -5.50
C PHE A 66 -15.89 -11.10 -4.03
N ARG A 67 -15.05 -10.64 -3.10
CA ARG A 67 -15.35 -10.74 -1.68
C ARG A 67 -16.59 -9.92 -1.32
N LYS A 68 -17.47 -10.52 -0.52
CA LYS A 68 -18.64 -9.82 0.03
C LYS A 68 -18.20 -8.74 1.02
N VAL A 69 -18.69 -7.53 0.80
CA VAL A 69 -18.53 -6.40 1.72
C VAL A 69 -19.80 -6.28 2.57
N PRO A 70 -19.70 -5.99 3.87
CA PRO A 70 -20.89 -5.77 4.71
C PRO A 70 -21.80 -4.67 4.13
N LYS A 71 -23.12 -4.89 4.23
CA LYS A 71 -24.12 -3.88 3.87
C LYS A 71 -23.91 -2.62 4.73
N GLY A 72 -24.28 -1.45 4.21
CA GLY A 72 -24.14 -0.16 4.93
C GLY A 72 -22.73 0.41 5.00
N THR A 73 -21.78 -0.15 4.23
CA THR A 73 -20.43 0.43 4.06
C THR A 73 -20.52 1.81 3.41
N ASN A 74 -19.72 2.76 3.90
CA ASN A 74 -19.67 4.15 3.41
C ASN A 74 -18.24 4.54 2.99
N TRP A 75 -18.06 5.81 2.61
CA TRP A 75 -16.78 6.35 2.15
C TRP A 75 -15.61 6.20 3.15
N PHE A 76 -15.86 6.12 4.46
CA PHE A 76 -14.77 5.94 5.43
C PHE A 76 -14.03 4.60 5.28
N TYR A 77 -14.61 3.62 4.59
CA TYR A 77 -13.95 2.35 4.30
C TYR A 77 -12.94 2.44 3.16
N THR A 78 -12.95 3.51 2.35
CA THR A 78 -11.97 3.72 1.27
C THR A 78 -10.68 4.37 1.75
N LEU A 79 -10.62 4.84 3.01
CA LEU A 79 -9.43 5.51 3.57
C LEU A 79 -8.18 4.62 3.52
N GLY A 80 -8.33 3.29 3.71
CA GLY A 80 -7.22 2.35 3.59
C GLY A 80 -6.67 2.26 2.16
N SER A 81 -7.56 2.13 1.17
CA SER A 81 -7.16 2.12 -0.25
C SER A 81 -6.64 3.48 -0.74
N ALA A 82 -7.18 4.58 -0.23
CA ALA A 82 -6.69 5.93 -0.52
C ALA A 82 -5.26 6.12 0.03
N THR A 83 -5.00 5.62 1.24
CA THR A 83 -3.65 5.63 1.85
C THR A 83 -2.67 4.79 1.03
N MET A 84 -3.09 3.60 0.59
CA MET A 84 -2.29 2.76 -0.32
C MET A 84 -1.95 3.49 -1.62
N PHE A 85 -2.95 4.12 -2.24
CA PHE A 85 -2.73 4.89 -3.46
C PHE A 85 -1.75 6.05 -3.24
N ALA A 86 -1.87 6.76 -2.12
CA ALA A 86 -0.92 7.81 -1.76
C ALA A 86 0.51 7.23 -1.61
N PHE A 87 0.69 6.10 -0.93
CA PHE A 87 1.99 5.43 -0.83
C PHE A 87 2.56 5.05 -2.20
N LEU A 88 1.75 4.45 -3.08
CA LEU A 88 2.18 4.09 -4.44
C LEU A 88 2.57 5.33 -5.26
N SER A 89 1.80 6.41 -5.14
CA SER A 89 2.13 7.70 -5.75
C SER A 89 3.46 8.25 -5.21
N GLN A 90 3.72 8.17 -3.90
CA GLN A 90 4.98 8.56 -3.29
C GLN A 90 6.15 7.70 -3.78
N ALA A 91 5.96 6.38 -3.88
CA ALA A 91 6.99 5.47 -4.38
C ALA A 91 7.37 5.78 -5.84
N VAL A 92 6.37 5.94 -6.71
CA VAL A 92 6.58 6.26 -8.13
C VAL A 92 7.25 7.62 -8.31
N THR A 93 6.71 8.66 -7.68
CA THR A 93 7.30 10.00 -7.76
C THR A 93 8.71 10.02 -7.14
N GLY A 94 8.92 9.35 -6.02
CA GLY A 94 10.23 9.25 -5.36
C GLY A 94 11.29 8.57 -6.23
N VAL A 95 10.93 7.53 -6.99
CA VAL A 95 11.83 6.89 -7.96
C VAL A 95 12.25 7.88 -9.05
N PHE A 96 11.31 8.66 -9.61
CA PHE A 96 11.67 9.70 -10.59
C PHE A 96 12.58 10.77 -9.99
N LEU A 97 12.28 11.26 -8.77
CA LEU A 97 13.13 12.23 -8.09
C LEU A 97 14.55 11.69 -7.86
N ALA A 98 14.67 10.42 -7.48
CA ALA A 98 15.93 9.76 -7.22
C ALA A 98 16.84 9.66 -8.46
N MET A 99 16.29 9.71 -9.69
CA MET A 99 17.09 9.67 -10.92
C MET A 99 17.90 10.95 -11.17
N TYR A 100 17.53 12.07 -10.54
CA TYR A 100 18.17 13.37 -10.73
C TYR A 100 18.80 13.93 -9.45
N TYR A 101 18.45 13.39 -8.29
CA TYR A 101 18.89 13.88 -6.99
C TYR A 101 20.32 13.41 -6.67
N ASP A 102 21.16 14.33 -6.17
CA ASP A 102 22.51 14.03 -5.70
C ASP A 102 22.61 14.15 -4.17
N PRO A 103 22.83 13.04 -3.43
CA PRO A 103 22.90 13.03 -1.97
C PRO A 103 24.23 13.55 -1.41
N SER A 104 24.79 14.62 -1.98
CA SER A 104 26.00 15.30 -1.49
C SER A 104 25.66 16.67 -0.89
N PRO A 105 26.22 17.08 0.26
CA PRO A 105 25.96 18.39 0.87
C PRO A 105 26.21 19.57 -0.07
N THR A 106 27.14 19.44 -1.02
CA THR A 106 27.48 20.50 -1.98
C THR A 106 26.56 20.54 -3.21
N ARG A 107 25.81 19.47 -3.48
CA ARG A 107 25.00 19.32 -4.71
C ARG A 107 23.53 19.00 -4.46
N ALA A 108 23.12 18.64 -3.24
CA ALA A 108 21.75 18.25 -2.91
C ALA A 108 20.74 19.38 -3.13
N TYR A 109 21.08 20.58 -2.68
CA TYR A 109 20.24 21.76 -2.90
C TYR A 109 20.15 22.11 -4.39
N GLU A 110 21.28 22.16 -5.09
CA GLU A 110 21.31 22.53 -6.50
C GLU A 110 20.64 21.48 -7.41
N SER A 111 20.81 20.18 -7.14
CA SER A 111 20.09 19.11 -7.85
C SER A 111 18.58 19.18 -7.60
N THR A 112 18.14 19.53 -6.38
CA THR A 112 16.72 19.76 -6.07
C THR A 112 16.17 20.99 -6.81
N ARG A 113 16.96 22.06 -6.92
CA ARG A 113 16.62 23.27 -7.69
C ARG A 113 16.53 22.96 -9.19
N PHE A 114 17.51 22.27 -9.75
CA PHE A 114 17.53 21.81 -11.14
C PHE A 114 16.30 20.96 -11.45
N LEU A 115 15.96 20.02 -10.57
CA LEU A 115 14.77 19.21 -10.73
C LEU A 115 13.48 20.04 -10.71
N THR A 116 13.44 21.12 -9.94
CA THR A 116 12.24 21.98 -9.91
C THR A 116 12.12 22.81 -11.18
N ASN A 117 13.22 23.40 -11.66
CA ASN A 117 13.14 24.47 -12.67
C ASN A 117 13.48 24.02 -14.10
N GLU A 118 14.29 22.97 -14.28
CA GLU A 118 14.88 22.62 -15.58
C GLU A 118 14.39 21.27 -16.13
N VAL A 119 14.00 20.34 -15.25
CA VAL A 119 13.51 19.02 -15.67
C VAL A 119 12.06 19.13 -16.17
N PHE A 120 11.76 18.53 -17.33
CA PHE A 120 10.40 18.47 -17.86
C PHE A 120 9.44 17.85 -16.84
N LEU A 121 8.38 18.59 -16.48
CA LEU A 121 7.42 18.25 -15.41
C LEU A 121 8.05 18.04 -14.01
N GLY A 122 9.28 18.49 -13.79
CA GLY A 122 10.00 18.27 -12.54
C GLY A 122 9.35 18.95 -11.34
N GLU A 123 8.92 20.21 -11.48
CA GLU A 123 8.11 20.90 -10.45
C GLU A 123 6.84 20.13 -10.12
N PHE A 124 6.14 19.61 -11.13
CA PHE A 124 4.90 18.86 -10.94
C PHE A 124 5.13 17.56 -10.17
N VAL A 125 6.12 16.75 -10.58
CA VAL A 125 6.47 15.49 -9.90
C VAL A 125 6.94 15.74 -8.47
N ARG A 126 7.78 16.76 -8.26
CA ARG A 126 8.23 17.16 -6.92
C ARG A 126 7.09 17.68 -6.06
N GLY A 127 6.16 18.43 -6.65
CA GLY A 127 4.94 18.91 -6.02
C GLY A 127 4.04 17.75 -5.59
N MET A 128 3.83 16.77 -6.46
CA MET A 128 3.09 15.54 -6.13
C MET A 128 3.76 14.77 -4.97
N HIS A 129 5.09 14.69 -4.95
CA HIS A 129 5.80 14.04 -3.85
C HIS A 129 5.61 14.83 -2.54
N LYS A 130 5.91 16.12 -2.52
CA LYS A 130 5.81 16.98 -1.33
C LYS A 130 4.39 17.10 -0.77
N TRP A 131 3.40 17.36 -1.61
CA TRP A 131 2.01 17.49 -1.17
C TRP A 131 1.36 16.14 -0.94
N GLY A 132 1.71 15.14 -1.74
CA GLY A 132 1.23 13.77 -1.56
C GLY A 132 1.71 13.15 -0.25
N SER A 133 2.89 13.49 0.27
CA SER A 133 3.33 13.06 1.60
C SER A 133 2.41 13.62 2.70
N THR A 134 2.02 14.89 2.59
CA THR A 134 1.09 15.54 3.52
C THR A 134 -0.29 14.89 3.48
N VAL A 135 -0.80 14.65 2.27
CA VAL A 135 -2.06 13.92 2.07
C VAL A 135 -1.99 12.51 2.65
N MET A 136 -0.88 11.79 2.45
CA MET A 136 -0.68 10.46 2.99
C MET A 136 -0.75 10.45 4.52
N VAL A 137 -0.09 11.39 5.19
CA VAL A 137 -0.14 11.52 6.65
C VAL A 137 -1.58 11.76 7.12
N VAL A 138 -2.30 12.70 6.51
CA VAL A 138 -3.72 12.96 6.83
C VAL A 138 -4.58 11.71 6.64
N LEU A 139 -4.41 10.99 5.53
CA LEU A 139 -5.17 9.77 5.23
C LEU A 139 -4.88 8.65 6.22
N VAL A 140 -3.63 8.44 6.64
CA VAL A 140 -3.28 7.47 7.67
C VAL A 140 -3.98 7.82 8.98
N PHE A 141 -3.94 9.08 9.43
CA PHE A 141 -4.61 9.49 10.66
C PHE A 141 -6.12 9.30 10.59
N LEU A 142 -6.76 9.65 9.47
CA LEU A 142 -8.19 9.40 9.26
C LEU A 142 -8.51 7.90 9.24
N HIS A 143 -7.65 7.09 8.62
CA HIS A 143 -7.79 5.64 8.59
C HIS A 143 -7.67 5.02 10.00
N MET A 144 -6.72 5.49 10.80
CA MET A 144 -6.54 5.13 12.21
C MET A 144 -7.76 5.55 13.05
N GLY A 145 -8.24 6.78 12.87
CA GLY A 145 -9.45 7.27 13.56
C GLY A 145 -10.67 6.40 13.24
N ARG A 146 -10.91 6.12 11.96
CA ARG A 146 -12.00 5.22 11.53
C ARG A 146 -11.88 3.85 12.16
N THR A 147 -10.69 3.24 12.15
CA THR A 147 -10.50 1.88 12.68
C THR A 147 -10.68 1.83 14.20
N PHE A 148 -10.30 2.90 14.90
CA PHE A 148 -10.58 3.07 16.32
C PHE A 148 -12.07 3.24 16.63
N PHE A 149 -12.73 4.24 16.04
CA PHE A 149 -14.14 4.54 16.32
C PHE A 149 -15.10 3.42 15.88
N PHE A 150 -14.73 2.64 14.87
CA PHE A 150 -15.56 1.54 14.36
C PHE A 150 -15.25 0.22 15.08
N GLY A 151 -14.35 0.23 16.08
CA GLY A 151 -13.94 -0.97 16.82
C GLY A 151 -13.28 -2.03 15.93
N ALA A 152 -12.69 -1.63 14.81
CA ALA A 152 -12.15 -2.56 13.81
C ALA A 152 -10.90 -3.32 14.29
N TYR A 153 -10.23 -2.80 15.32
CA TYR A 153 -9.06 -3.41 15.97
C TYR A 153 -9.40 -4.58 16.91
N LYS A 154 -10.67 -4.73 17.31
CA LYS A 154 -11.10 -5.80 18.24
C LYS A 154 -10.97 -7.19 17.59
N TYR A 155 -11.01 -8.22 18.43
CA TYR A 155 -10.97 -9.62 18.02
C TYR A 155 -11.76 -9.91 16.74
N PRO A 156 -11.19 -10.62 15.75
CA PRO A 156 -9.86 -11.25 15.71
C PRO A 156 -8.78 -10.42 14.97
N ARG A 157 -8.84 -9.08 14.99
CA ARG A 157 -8.02 -8.17 14.14
C ARG A 157 -6.94 -7.39 14.90
N GLU A 158 -6.58 -7.82 16.10
CA GLU A 158 -5.59 -7.16 16.96
C GLU A 158 -4.23 -7.07 16.27
N LEU A 159 -3.78 -8.16 15.64
CA LEU A 159 -2.51 -8.18 14.91
C LEU A 159 -2.52 -7.19 13.73
N ASN A 160 -3.65 -7.08 13.03
CA ASN A 160 -3.78 -6.13 11.93
C ASN A 160 -3.69 -4.68 12.42
N TRP A 161 -4.22 -4.40 13.60
CA TRP A 161 -4.08 -3.10 14.27
C TRP A 161 -2.64 -2.79 14.66
N VAL A 162 -1.93 -3.75 15.27
CA VAL A 162 -0.51 -3.58 15.62
C VAL A 162 0.33 -3.25 14.38
N ILE A 163 0.13 -3.98 13.27
CA ILE A 163 0.79 -3.67 12.00
C ILE A 163 0.42 -2.26 11.53
N GLY A 164 -0.84 -1.84 11.65
CA GLY A 164 -1.28 -0.48 11.32
C GLY A 164 -0.58 0.60 12.13
N VAL A 165 -0.37 0.39 13.44
CA VAL A 165 0.37 1.32 14.31
C VAL A 165 1.84 1.40 13.89
N VAL A 166 2.48 0.27 13.56
CA VAL A 166 3.86 0.26 13.05
C VAL A 166 3.95 1.00 11.71
N LEU A 167 2.99 0.79 10.80
CA LEU A 167 2.91 1.52 9.53
C LEU A 167 2.75 3.03 9.71
N LEU A 168 1.98 3.47 10.72
CA LEU A 168 1.88 4.89 11.08
C LEU A 168 3.26 5.44 11.49
N ILE A 169 3.98 4.76 12.38
CA ILE A 169 5.32 5.17 12.83
C ILE A 169 6.29 5.25 11.64
N LEU A 170 6.29 4.25 10.76
CA LEU A 170 7.14 4.24 9.56
C LEU A 170 6.76 5.36 8.58
N THR A 171 5.47 5.70 8.47
CA THR A 171 5.01 6.84 7.65
C THR A 171 5.52 8.16 8.21
N MET A 172 5.53 8.33 9.53
CA MET A 172 6.12 9.52 10.17
C MET A 172 7.65 9.55 9.96
N ALA A 173 8.33 8.41 10.03
CA ALA A 173 9.75 8.29 9.75
C ALA A 173 10.08 8.63 8.28
N MET A 174 9.22 8.27 7.33
CA MET A 174 9.34 8.71 5.93
C MET A 174 9.27 10.23 5.81
N GLY A 175 8.28 10.86 6.46
CA GLY A 175 8.14 12.31 6.48
C GLY A 175 9.40 13.00 7.02
N PHE A 176 9.97 12.48 8.11
CA PHE A 176 11.19 13.02 8.71
C PHE A 176 12.43 12.84 7.82
N THR A 177 12.68 11.62 7.34
CA THR A 177 13.87 11.31 6.55
C THR A 177 13.88 12.03 5.19
N GLY A 178 12.73 12.19 4.56
CA GLY A 178 12.60 12.92 3.29
C GLY A 178 12.72 14.43 3.45
N TYR A 179 12.38 14.95 4.63
CA TYR A 179 12.45 16.38 4.91
C TYR A 179 13.86 16.94 4.80
N LEU A 180 14.89 16.15 5.15
CA LEU A 180 16.30 16.56 5.08
C LEU A 180 16.80 16.73 3.63
N LEU A 181 16.27 15.96 2.67
CA LEU A 181 16.90 15.77 1.37
C LEU A 181 17.09 17.05 0.53
N PRO A 182 16.21 18.07 0.54
CA PRO A 182 16.47 19.33 -0.13
C PRO A 182 17.73 20.06 0.38
N PHE A 183 18.18 19.75 1.60
CA PHE A 183 19.39 20.28 2.23
C PHE A 183 19.45 21.81 2.26
N ASP A 184 18.30 22.45 2.53
CA ASP A 184 18.18 23.88 2.80
C ASP A 184 18.28 24.17 4.32
N GLN A 185 18.36 25.46 4.69
CA GLN A 185 18.52 25.84 6.10
C GLN A 185 17.41 25.28 6.99
N ARG A 186 16.17 25.26 6.49
CA ARG A 186 15.02 24.80 7.27
C ARG A 186 15.09 23.30 7.53
N SER A 187 15.35 22.50 6.50
CA SER A 187 15.47 21.06 6.60
C SER A 187 16.67 20.62 7.44
N TYR A 188 17.82 21.29 7.26
CA TYR A 188 19.03 21.04 8.03
C TYR A 188 18.81 21.22 9.53
N TRP A 189 18.34 22.40 9.95
CA TRP A 189 18.12 22.69 11.37
C TRP A 189 16.98 21.88 11.98
N ALA A 190 15.89 21.65 11.24
CA ALA A 190 14.81 20.78 11.70
C ALA A 190 15.30 19.36 11.97
N THR A 191 16.21 18.85 11.14
CA THR A 191 16.76 17.50 11.31
C THR A 191 17.69 17.42 12.51
N ILE A 192 18.53 18.41 12.74
CA ILE A 192 19.37 18.50 13.94
C ILE A 192 18.51 18.42 15.21
N VAL A 193 17.44 19.22 15.28
CA VAL A 193 16.51 19.21 16.40
C VAL A 193 15.81 17.86 16.54
N GLY A 194 15.33 17.27 15.43
CA GLY A 194 14.65 15.97 15.46
C GLY A 194 15.55 14.83 15.91
N VAL A 195 16.81 14.80 15.47
CA VAL A 195 17.81 13.81 15.91
C VAL A 195 18.17 14.02 17.38
N ALA A 196 18.31 15.27 17.84
CA ALA A 196 18.55 15.57 19.24
C ALA A 196 17.40 15.10 20.15
N ILE A 197 16.14 15.32 19.74
CA ILE A 197 14.96 14.84 20.48
C ILE A 197 14.97 13.30 20.56
N ASN A 198 15.24 12.60 19.46
CA ASN A 198 15.38 11.13 19.48
C ASN A 198 16.50 10.67 20.44
N GLY A 199 17.56 11.48 20.59
CA GLY A 199 18.65 11.26 21.54
C GLY A 199 18.24 11.26 23.01
N THR A 200 17.11 11.90 23.35
CA THR A 200 16.62 11.97 24.73
C THR A 200 15.94 10.69 25.21
N GLY A 201 15.61 9.77 24.30
CA GLY A 201 14.97 8.50 24.65
C GLY A 201 15.87 7.64 25.53
N PRO A 202 15.34 7.01 26.60
CA PRO A 202 16.15 6.15 27.45
C PRO A 202 16.65 4.93 26.67
N LEU A 203 17.82 4.42 27.05
CA LEU A 203 18.47 3.21 26.52
C LEU A 203 18.88 3.29 25.03
N VAL A 204 17.92 3.42 24.11
CA VAL A 204 18.15 3.34 22.65
C VAL A 204 18.37 4.73 22.03
N GLY A 205 17.88 5.79 22.66
CA GLY A 205 17.93 7.16 22.12
C GLY A 205 19.33 7.64 21.73
N PRO A 206 20.34 7.56 22.62
CA PRO A 206 21.70 7.98 22.31
C PRO A 206 22.30 7.23 21.11
N TYR A 207 22.11 5.91 21.04
CA TYR A 207 22.60 5.10 19.92
C TYR A 207 21.87 5.41 18.62
N LEU A 208 20.55 5.64 18.68
CA LEU A 208 19.77 6.02 17.51
C LEU A 208 20.18 7.40 16.98
N SER A 209 20.40 8.36 17.87
CA SER A 209 20.83 9.71 17.50
C SER A 209 22.22 9.69 16.86
N ASP A 210 23.16 8.95 17.45
CA ASP A 210 24.50 8.80 16.88
C ASP A 210 24.48 8.06 15.53
N PHE A 211 23.65 7.01 15.43
CA PHE A 211 23.39 6.32 14.17
C PHE A 211 22.76 7.24 13.13
N LEU A 212 21.84 8.14 13.48
CA LEU A 212 21.25 9.06 12.49
C LEU A 212 22.26 10.13 12.07
N ARG A 213 22.99 10.71 13.03
CA ARG A 213 23.98 11.76 12.80
C ARG A 213 25.16 11.29 11.93
N ALA A 214 25.60 10.04 12.07
CA ALA A 214 26.62 9.45 11.20
C ALA A 214 28.01 10.10 11.23
N GLY A 215 28.39 10.71 12.35
CA GLY A 215 29.67 11.39 12.50
C GLY A 215 29.66 12.36 13.69
N PRO A 216 30.76 13.07 13.93
CA PRO A 216 30.81 14.12 14.96
C PRO A 216 29.83 15.26 14.64
N ASP A 217 29.75 15.63 13.36
CA ASP A 217 28.93 16.71 12.84
C ASP A 217 27.95 16.22 11.77
N PHE A 218 26.91 17.02 11.50
CA PHE A 218 25.99 16.80 10.39
C PHE A 218 26.68 17.11 9.06
N GLY A 219 26.78 16.11 8.18
CA GLY A 219 27.51 16.25 6.92
C GLY A 219 27.13 15.23 5.86
N ALA A 220 28.10 14.88 5.00
CA ALA A 220 27.86 14.01 3.84
C ALA A 220 27.39 12.60 4.21
N THR A 221 27.96 12.03 5.27
CA THR A 221 27.57 10.70 5.78
C THR A 221 26.15 10.71 6.34
N THR A 222 25.74 11.81 6.98
CA THR A 222 24.36 12.00 7.48
C THR A 222 23.38 12.02 6.32
N LEU A 223 23.65 12.85 5.31
CA LEU A 223 22.76 13.04 4.17
C LEU A 223 22.60 11.75 3.35
N SER A 224 23.71 11.08 3.02
CA SER A 224 23.68 9.79 2.32
C SER A 224 22.94 8.70 3.11
N ARG A 225 23.07 8.68 4.45
CA ARG A 225 22.32 7.75 5.32
C ARG A 225 20.83 8.03 5.31
N PHE A 226 20.44 9.30 5.43
CA PHE A 226 19.04 9.70 5.34
C PHE A 226 18.44 9.37 3.96
N TYR A 227 19.20 9.57 2.88
CA TYR A 227 18.80 9.17 1.54
C TYR A 227 18.57 7.65 1.44
N ALA A 228 19.51 6.83 1.94
CA ALA A 228 19.36 5.37 1.95
C ALA A 228 18.15 4.91 2.79
N LEU A 229 17.93 5.54 3.96
CA LEU A 229 16.75 5.25 4.78
C LEU A 229 15.45 5.62 4.07
N HIS A 230 15.39 6.80 3.46
CA HIS A 230 14.20 7.35 2.84
C HIS A 230 13.84 6.64 1.53
N MET A 231 14.83 6.30 0.70
CA MET A 231 14.60 5.74 -0.63
C MET A 231 14.44 4.21 -0.57
N LEU A 232 15.22 3.52 0.27
CA LEU A 232 15.32 2.07 0.26
C LEU A 232 14.69 1.42 1.50
N VAL A 233 15.26 1.69 2.68
CA VAL A 233 14.99 0.88 3.88
C VAL A 233 13.55 1.07 4.36
N VAL A 234 13.14 2.31 4.59
CA VAL A 234 11.82 2.60 5.18
C VAL A 234 10.69 2.27 4.19
N PRO A 235 10.73 2.66 2.89
CA PRO A 235 9.71 2.25 1.92
C PRO A 235 9.63 0.74 1.75
N GLY A 236 10.76 0.03 1.74
CA GLY A 236 10.80 -1.43 1.65
C GLY A 236 10.09 -2.10 2.84
N LEU A 237 10.35 -1.62 4.06
CA LEU A 237 9.66 -2.09 5.26
C LEU A 237 8.15 -1.78 5.22
N ILE A 238 7.77 -0.58 4.79
CA ILE A 238 6.37 -0.19 4.61
C ILE A 238 5.69 -1.13 3.60
N ALA A 239 6.30 -1.38 2.45
CA ALA A 239 5.74 -2.26 1.42
C ALA A 239 5.53 -3.70 1.93
N ALA A 240 6.50 -4.25 2.66
CA ALA A 240 6.39 -5.58 3.27
C ALA A 240 5.24 -5.65 4.30
N LEU A 241 5.15 -4.66 5.19
CA LEU A 241 4.10 -4.60 6.21
C LEU A 241 2.72 -4.31 5.61
N ILE A 242 2.64 -3.51 4.55
CA ILE A 242 1.42 -3.33 3.76
C ILE A 242 0.95 -4.68 3.20
N GLY A 243 1.86 -5.50 2.64
CA GLY A 243 1.55 -6.84 2.17
C GLY A 243 0.95 -7.72 3.27
N ALA A 244 1.58 -7.75 4.45
CA ALA A 244 1.07 -8.47 5.61
C ALA A 244 -0.29 -7.92 6.09
N HIS A 245 -0.45 -6.60 6.12
CA HIS A 245 -1.69 -5.92 6.52
C HIS A 245 -2.84 -6.28 5.57
N LEU A 246 -2.63 -6.18 4.26
CA LEU A 246 -3.64 -6.55 3.26
C LEU A 246 -3.97 -8.04 3.31
N TYR A 247 -2.97 -8.91 3.53
CA TYR A 247 -3.20 -10.34 3.70
C TYR A 247 -4.14 -10.63 4.87
N LEU A 248 -3.93 -10.02 6.03
CA LEU A 248 -4.80 -10.18 7.19
C LEU A 248 -6.19 -9.60 6.94
N VAL A 249 -6.30 -8.42 6.32
CA VAL A 249 -7.58 -7.85 5.91
C VAL A 249 -8.32 -8.79 4.97
N ALA A 250 -7.63 -9.38 4.00
CA ALA A 250 -8.18 -10.34 3.03
C ALA A 250 -8.64 -11.64 3.72
N ARG A 251 -7.89 -12.13 4.70
CA ARG A 251 -8.23 -13.34 5.46
C ARG A 251 -9.38 -13.14 6.45
N LEU A 252 -9.41 -12.02 7.17
CA LEU A 252 -10.27 -11.83 8.35
C LEU A 252 -11.61 -11.12 8.08
N GLY A 253 -11.79 -10.52 6.91
CA GLY A 253 -13.01 -9.73 6.66
C GLY A 253 -12.88 -8.26 7.09
N THR A 254 -13.71 -7.39 6.51
CA THR A 254 -13.89 -6.01 6.96
C THR A 254 -15.01 -5.99 7.99
N THR A 255 -14.91 -5.11 8.98
CA THR A 255 -15.97 -4.97 9.98
C THR A 255 -17.25 -4.42 9.39
N ALA A 256 -18.38 -4.95 9.83
CA ALA A 256 -19.65 -4.27 9.62
C ALA A 256 -19.62 -2.91 10.34
N PRO A 257 -20.35 -1.90 9.81
CA PRO A 257 -20.43 -0.62 10.47
C PRO A 257 -21.05 -0.73 11.87
N PRO A 258 -20.64 0.09 12.84
CA PRO A 258 -21.09 -0.03 14.23
C PRO A 258 -22.60 0.22 14.43
N TRP A 259 -23.27 0.87 13.48
CA TRP A 259 -24.72 1.10 13.51
C TRP A 259 -25.55 -0.10 13.04
N LEU A 260 -24.93 -1.12 12.43
CA LEU A 260 -25.62 -2.36 12.07
C LEU A 260 -25.61 -3.32 13.25
N LYS A 261 -26.80 -3.65 13.76
CA LYS A 261 -26.97 -4.73 14.73
C LYS A 261 -26.82 -6.06 14.00
N ALA A 262 -26.01 -6.96 14.57
CA ALA A 262 -25.97 -8.33 14.11
C ALA A 262 -27.32 -8.99 14.41
N ASP A 263 -27.89 -9.70 13.44
CA ASP A 263 -29.03 -10.59 13.71
C ASP A 263 -28.58 -11.61 14.75
N LYS A 264 -29.31 -11.69 15.86
CA LYS A 264 -29.01 -12.66 16.93
C LYS A 264 -29.25 -14.05 16.35
N SER A 265 -28.19 -14.85 16.16
CA SER A 265 -28.36 -16.24 15.76
C SER A 265 -29.08 -17.01 16.87
N PRO A 266 -30.00 -17.94 16.54
CA PRO A 266 -30.71 -18.76 17.54
C PRO A 266 -29.79 -19.60 18.42
N GLU A 267 -28.60 -19.96 17.92
CA GLU A 267 -27.60 -20.75 18.66
C GLU A 267 -27.06 -20.02 19.90
N LEU A 268 -26.80 -18.71 19.80
CA LEU A 268 -26.31 -17.90 20.94
C LEU A 268 -27.38 -17.68 22.04
N ARG A 269 -28.63 -18.11 21.83
CA ARG A 269 -29.70 -18.10 22.84
C ARG A 269 -29.68 -19.34 23.73
N LYS A 270 -29.15 -20.47 23.28
CA LYS A 270 -29.18 -21.73 24.04
C LYS A 270 -28.18 -21.75 25.20
N ASP A 271 -27.09 -20.98 25.11
CA ASP A 271 -26.03 -20.96 26.13
C ASP A 271 -26.26 -19.91 27.24
N ARG A 272 -27.47 -19.31 27.30
CA ARG A 272 -27.82 -18.21 28.22
C ARG A 272 -29.05 -18.50 29.09
N THR A 273 -29.48 -19.76 29.17
CA THR A 273 -30.54 -20.26 30.06
C THR A 273 -30.04 -21.50 30.76
#